data_AF-A0A520SBI3-F1
#
_entry.id   AF-A0A520SBI3-F1
#
_cell.length_a   1.000
_cell.length_b   1.000
_cell.length_c   1.000
_cell.angle_alpha   90.00
_cell.angle_beta   90.00
_cell.angle_gamma   90.00
#
_symmetry.space_group_name_H-M   'P 1'
#
loop_
_entity.id
_entity.type
_entity.pdbx_description
1 polymer ?
#
loop_
_entity_poly.entity_id
_entity_poly.type
_entity_poly.pdbx_seq_one_letter_code
_entity_poly.pdbx_strand_id
1 'polypeptide(L)'
;MRIHDPLKQWRLSPIDLQSRVRWEEYTKAKKAMFLRTNIPEAPWYVVEANDKRRPLLNCIDHLLGLIPYQEVPREMVTLPERMSDPNYERSALPRELYVPEKY
;
A
#
# COMPACT_ATOMS: atom_id res chain seq x y z
N MET A 1 15.74 8.17 9.87
CA MET A 1 16.29 6.89 9.35
C MET A 1 15.61 5.75 10.10
N ARG A 2 15.28 4.61 9.45
CA ARG A 2 14.45 3.52 10.06
C ARG A 2 15.01 2.97 11.37
N ILE A 3 16.33 3.03 11.56
CA ILE A 3 17.03 2.55 12.76
C ILE A 3 16.64 3.31 14.04
N HIS A 4 16.16 4.56 13.93
CA HIS A 4 15.79 5.40 15.08
C HIS A 4 14.27 5.54 15.25
N ASP A 5 13.47 4.85 14.42
CA ASP A 5 12.01 4.94 14.45
C ASP A 5 11.44 3.61 14.99
N PRO A 6 10.98 3.57 16.26
CA PRO A 6 10.49 2.33 16.89
C PRO A 6 9.33 1.67 16.14
N LEU A 7 8.50 2.47 15.46
CA LEU A 7 7.34 1.97 14.71
C LEU A 7 7.74 1.30 13.37
N LYS A 8 8.96 1.53 12.90
CA LYS A 8 9.46 1.02 11.59
C LYS A 8 10.62 0.05 11.72
N GLN A 9 11.15 -0.15 12.92
CA GLN A 9 12.34 -0.96 13.18
C GLN A 9 12.13 -2.44 12.85
N TRP A 10 10.92 -2.98 13.04
CA TRP A 10 10.57 -4.36 12.68
C TRP A 10 10.75 -4.68 11.18
N ARG A 11 10.81 -3.66 10.31
CA ARG A 11 11.06 -3.80 8.87
C ARG A 11 12.55 -3.92 8.52
N LEU A 12 13.45 -3.87 9.51
CA LEU A 12 14.89 -4.04 9.30
C LEU A 12 15.28 -5.48 9.58
N SER A 13 15.84 -6.13 8.57
CA SER A 13 16.36 -7.49 8.64
C SER A 13 17.89 -7.51 8.54
N PRO A 14 18.57 -8.60 8.94
CA PRO A 14 20.02 -8.74 8.76
C PRO A 14 20.47 -8.57 7.30
N ILE A 15 19.63 -8.97 6.34
CA ILE A 15 19.94 -8.85 4.91
C ILE A 15 19.88 -7.40 4.43
N ASP A 16 19.06 -6.52 5.04
CA ASP A 16 19.02 -5.09 4.70
C ASP A 16 20.33 -4.37 5.06
N LEU A 17 21.05 -4.86 6.07
CA LEU A 17 22.36 -4.33 6.44
C LEU A 17 23.43 -4.78 5.43
N GLN A 18 23.41 -6.06 5.06
CA GLN A 18 24.32 -6.61 4.05
C GLN A 18 24.08 -6.02 2.66
N SER A 19 22.81 -5.72 2.31
CA SER A 19 22.48 -5.11 1.02
C SER A 19 23.05 -3.71 0.87
N ARG A 20 23.18 -2.96 1.97
CA ARG A 20 23.87 -1.66 1.98
C ARG A 20 25.36 -1.81 1.68
N VAL A 21 26.03 -2.84 2.22
CA VAL A 21 27.45 -3.12 1.94
C VAL A 21 27.64 -3.56 0.49
N ARG A 22 26.74 -4.38 -0.04
CA ARG A 22 26.80 -4.96 -1.39
C ARG A 22 26.13 -4.11 -2.48
N TRP A 23 25.99 -2.80 -2.26
CA TRP A 23 25.28 -1.89 -3.17
C TRP A 23 25.71 -2.02 -4.64
N GLU A 24 27.02 -2.11 -4.88
CA GLU A 24 27.56 -2.26 -6.23
C GLU A 24 27.21 -3.60 -6.87
N GLU A 25 27.22 -4.69 -6.10
CA GLU A 25 26.85 -6.02 -6.59
C GLU A 25 25.37 -6.05 -7.00
N TYR A 26 24.47 -5.50 -6.17
CA TYR A 26 23.07 -5.33 -6.52
C TYR A 26 22.89 -4.48 -7.78
N THR A 27 23.69 -3.42 -7.93
CA THR A 27 23.64 -2.56 -9.12
C THR A 27 24.06 -3.31 -10.38
N LYS A 28 25.13 -4.13 -10.31
CA LYS A 28 25.58 -4.99 -11.42
C LYS A 28 24.52 -6.02 -11.77
N ALA A 29 23.95 -6.70 -10.77
CA ALA A 29 22.89 -7.69 -10.96
C ALA A 29 21.63 -7.07 -11.60
N LYS A 30 21.19 -5.89 -11.15
CA LYS A 30 20.06 -5.15 -11.73
C LYS A 30 20.27 -4.85 -13.22
N LYS A 31 21.45 -4.34 -13.59
CA LYS A 31 21.79 -4.06 -14.99
C LYS A 31 21.78 -5.34 -15.83
N ALA A 32 22.39 -6.39 -15.31
CA ALA A 32 22.44 -7.71 -15.95
C ALA A 32 21.04 -8.32 -16.16
N MET A 33 20.11 -8.10 -15.24
CA MET A 33 18.70 -8.50 -15.36
C MET A 33 18.01 -7.72 -16.49
N PHE A 34 18.04 -6.38 -16.44
CA PHE A 34 17.39 -5.55 -17.47
C PHE A 34 17.86 -5.87 -18.88
N LEU A 35 19.18 -6.05 -19.09
CA LEU A 35 19.73 -6.38 -20.40
C LEU A 35 19.22 -7.73 -20.95
N ARG A 36 18.86 -8.67 -20.07
CA ARG A 36 18.48 -10.04 -20.47
C ARG A 36 16.98 -10.26 -20.52
N THR A 37 16.21 -9.53 -19.72
CA THR A 37 14.78 -9.81 -19.51
C THR A 37 13.86 -8.66 -19.91
N ASN A 38 14.39 -7.54 -20.39
CA ASN A 38 13.57 -6.46 -20.92
C ASN A 38 13.22 -6.75 -22.39
N ILE A 39 12.04 -7.31 -22.62
CA ILE A 39 11.54 -7.70 -23.94
C ILE A 39 10.27 -6.89 -24.29
N PRO A 40 9.94 -6.72 -25.59
CA PRO A 40 8.77 -5.93 -26.01
C PRO A 40 7.44 -6.38 -25.40
N GLU A 41 7.26 -7.67 -25.18
CA GLU A 41 6.05 -8.26 -24.61
C GLU A 41 5.95 -8.10 -23.08
N ALA A 42 7.08 -7.85 -22.41
CA ALA A 42 7.19 -7.71 -20.96
C ALA A 42 8.28 -6.69 -20.60
N PRO A 43 8.04 -5.39 -20.86
CA PRO A 43 9.02 -4.35 -20.60
C PRO A 43 9.21 -4.10 -19.10
N TRP A 44 10.45 -3.77 -18.72
CA TRP A 44 10.80 -3.22 -17.42
C TRP A 44 10.72 -1.69 -17.46
N TYR A 45 9.97 -1.12 -16.51
CA TYR A 45 9.91 0.33 -16.31
C TYR A 45 10.67 0.74 -15.05
N VAL A 46 11.52 1.76 -15.16
CA VAL A 46 12.29 2.29 -14.03
C VAL A 46 11.54 3.46 -13.41
N VAL A 47 11.29 3.39 -12.11
CA VAL A 47 10.60 4.45 -11.34
C VAL A 47 11.54 5.02 -10.30
N GLU A 48 11.80 6.32 -10.37
CA GLU A 48 12.67 7.02 -9.42
C GLU A 48 11.92 7.26 -8.09
N ALA A 49 12.41 6.64 -7.01
CA ALA A 49 11.73 6.60 -5.72
C ALA A 49 12.44 7.36 -4.58
N ASN A 50 13.14 8.45 -4.91
CA ASN A 50 13.78 9.31 -3.92
C ASN A 50 12.74 10.11 -3.09
N ASP A 51 11.63 10.52 -3.72
CA ASP A 51 10.44 11.06 -3.04
C ASP A 51 9.54 9.89 -2.57
N LYS A 52 8.85 10.04 -1.42
CA LYS A 52 8.03 8.96 -0.86
C LYS A 52 6.63 8.84 -1.49
N ARG A 53 6.09 9.89 -2.09
CA ARG A 53 4.71 9.96 -2.59
C ARG A 53 4.64 9.95 -4.11
N ARG A 54 5.51 10.72 -4.77
CA ARG A 54 5.53 10.86 -6.25
C ARG A 54 5.69 9.55 -7.02
N PRO A 55 6.61 8.63 -6.68
CA PRO A 55 6.75 7.37 -7.41
C PRO A 55 5.46 6.53 -7.43
N LEU A 56 4.65 6.58 -6.36
CA LEU A 56 3.39 5.83 -6.33
C LEU A 56 2.38 6.41 -7.32
N LEU A 57 2.26 7.74 -7.38
CA LEU A 57 1.38 8.42 -8.35
C LEU A 57 1.83 8.13 -9.79
N ASN A 58 3.13 8.22 -10.05
CA ASN A 58 3.69 7.92 -11.37
C ASN A 58 3.48 6.45 -11.77
N CYS A 59 3.64 5.50 -10.84
CA CYS A 59 3.34 4.09 -11.10
C CYS A 59 1.87 3.87 -11.47
N ILE A 60 0.95 4.47 -10.71
CA ILE A 60 -0.50 4.33 -10.94
C ILE A 60 -0.86 4.93 -12.30
N ASP A 61 -0.43 6.16 -12.55
CA ASP A 61 -0.69 6.87 -13.81
C ASP A 61 -0.15 6.09 -15.02
N HIS A 62 1.11 5.64 -14.95
CA HIS A 62 1.72 4.85 -16.02
C HIS A 62 0.96 3.54 -16.27
N LEU A 63 0.61 2.80 -15.21
CA LEU A 63 -0.12 1.55 -15.33
C LEU A 63 -1.51 1.75 -15.97
N LEU A 64 -2.22 2.80 -15.54
CA LEU A 64 -3.53 3.16 -16.09
C LEU A 64 -3.42 3.62 -17.56
N GLY A 65 -2.32 4.27 -17.94
CA GLY A 65 -2.05 4.64 -19.33
C GLY A 65 -1.75 3.46 -20.26
N LEU A 66 -1.31 2.31 -19.73
CA LEU A 66 -1.03 1.11 -20.52
C LEU A 66 -2.27 0.27 -20.80
N ILE A 67 -3.31 0.38 -19.96
CA ILE A 67 -4.51 -0.45 -20.06
C ILE A 67 -5.67 0.45 -20.50
N PRO A 68 -6.29 0.23 -21.68
CA PRO A 68 -7.46 1.00 -22.07
C PRO A 68 -8.60 0.71 -21.09
N TYR A 69 -8.94 1.70 -20.27
CA TYR A 69 -10.05 1.63 -19.32
C TYR A 69 -11.10 2.67 -19.69
N GLN A 70 -12.34 2.40 -19.28
CA GLN A 70 -13.46 3.31 -19.42
C GLN A 70 -14.12 3.48 -18.06
N GLU A 71 -14.78 4.61 -17.86
CA GLU A 71 -15.61 4.77 -16.67
C GLU A 71 -16.74 3.76 -16.68
N VAL A 72 -16.85 3.01 -15.58
CA VAL A 72 -17.97 2.10 -15.36
C VAL A 72 -19.04 2.89 -14.60
N PRO A 73 -20.27 3.02 -15.12
CA PRO A 73 -21.36 3.65 -14.40
C PRO A 73 -21.54 2.98 -13.05
N ARG A 74 -21.53 3.78 -11.98
CA ARG A 74 -21.83 3.31 -10.62
C ARG A 74 -23.21 3.79 -10.26
N GLU A 75 -24.08 2.88 -9.84
CA GLU A 75 -25.35 3.28 -9.24
C GLU A 75 -25.07 4.04 -7.94
N MET A 76 -25.68 5.21 -7.79
CA MET A 76 -25.62 5.93 -6.52
C MET A 76 -26.41 5.15 -5.48
N VAL A 77 -25.70 4.60 -4.49
CA VAL A 77 -26.32 3.94 -3.35
C VAL A 77 -26.91 5.01 -2.44
N THR A 78 -28.23 5.13 -2.45
CA THR A 78 -28.95 5.89 -1.42
C THR A 78 -29.20 4.97 -0.24
N LEU A 79 -28.67 5.32 0.93
CA LEU A 79 -29.02 4.61 2.16
C LEU A 79 -30.51 4.81 2.42
N PRO A 80 -31.30 3.75 2.64
CA PRO A 80 -32.68 3.90 3.03
C PRO A 80 -32.76 4.62 4.38
N GLU A 81 -33.88 5.29 4.63
CA GLU A 81 -34.14 5.86 5.95
C GLU A 81 -34.06 4.75 7.01
N ARG A 82 -33.41 5.07 8.13
CA ARG A 82 -33.30 4.14 9.25
C ARG A 82 -34.72 3.91 9.80
N MET A 83 -35.19 2.67 9.73
CA MET A 83 -36.41 2.30 10.44
C MET A 83 -36.18 2.46 11.95
N SER A 84 -36.97 3.32 12.59
CA SER A 84 -37.01 3.45 14.03
C SER A 84 -38.23 2.69 14.54
N ASP A 85 -38.02 1.60 15.25
CA ASP A 85 -39.09 0.95 16.00
C ASP A 85 -39.27 1.73 17.33
N PRO A 86 -40.45 2.33 17.59
CA PRO A 86 -40.71 3.03 18.85
C PRO A 86 -40.61 2.12 20.08
N ASN A 87 -40.74 0.80 19.91
CA ASN A 87 -40.65 -0.19 20.98
C ASN A 87 -39.22 -0.73 21.16
N TYR A 88 -38.26 -0.29 20.34
CA TYR A 88 -36.87 -0.70 20.45
C TYR A 88 -36.15 0.10 21.54
N GLU A 89 -36.06 -0.49 22.73
CA GLU A 89 -35.17 0.00 23.77
C GLU A 89 -33.78 -0.61 23.61
N ARG A 90 -32.77 0.26 23.43
CA ARG A 90 -31.37 -0.14 23.61
C ARG A 90 -31.17 -0.42 25.10
N SER A 91 -31.32 -1.67 25.52
CA SER A 91 -30.90 -2.07 26.86
C SER A 91 -29.40 -1.83 27.00
N ALA A 92 -28.99 -1.26 28.14
CA ALA A 92 -27.59 -1.17 28.46
C ALA A 92 -27.03 -2.59 28.54
N LEU A 93 -26.01 -2.90 27.75
CA LEU A 93 -25.35 -4.20 27.86
C LEU A 93 -24.72 -4.31 29.26
N PRO A 94 -24.50 -5.53 29.78
CA PRO A 94 -23.67 -5.74 30.95
C PRO A 94 -22.31 -5.04 30.80
N ARG A 95 -21.86 -4.34 31.86
CA ARG A 95 -20.57 -3.63 31.87
C ARG A 95 -19.37 -4.51 31.52
N GLU A 96 -19.47 -5.80 31.81
CA GLU A 96 -18.47 -6.83 31.49
C GLU A 96 -18.22 -7.01 29.98
N LEU A 97 -19.20 -6.66 29.14
CA LEU A 97 -19.07 -6.71 27.68
C LEU A 97 -18.39 -5.47 27.10
N TYR A 98 -18.23 -4.40 27.89
CA TYR A 98 -17.55 -3.19 27.45
C TYR A 98 -16.05 -3.33 27.70
N VAL A 99 -15.26 -3.02 26.68
CA VAL A 99 -13.81 -2.91 26.83
C VAL A 99 -13.51 -1.75 27.79
N PRO A 100 -12.65 -1.94 28.80
CA PRO A 100 -12.27 -0.86 29.71
C PRO A 100 -11.69 0.33 28.95
N GLU A 101 -12.28 1.50 29.12
CA GLU A 101 -11.77 2.74 28.53
C GLU A 101 -10.52 3.18 29.32
N LYS A 102 -9.37 3.16 28.65
CA LYS A 102 -8.04 3.38 29.26
C LYS A 102 -7.41 4.74 28.88
N TYR A 103 -8.03 5.47 27.95
CA TYR A 103 -7.55 6.75 27.41
C TYR A 103 -8.68 7.76 27.38
#